data_AF-A0A6F8TVZ4-F1
#
_entry.id   AF-A0A6F8TVZ4-F1
#
_cell.length_a   1.000
_cell.length_b   1.000
_cell.length_c   1.000
_cell.angle_alpha   90.00
_cell.angle_beta   90.00
_cell.angle_gamma   90.00
#
_symmetry.space_group_name_H-M   'P 1'
#
loop_
_entity.id
_entity.type
_entity.pdbx_description
1 polymer ?
#
loop_
_entity_poly.entity_id
_entity_poly.type
_entity_poly.pdbx_seq_one_letter_code
_entity_poly.pdbx_strand_id
1 'polypeptide(L)'
;METKSVLENVELPEISIDLVEACELYGKYFDGRNKEEIEGMVKEYKMFWKLIKKYPKRPFSPTKSIDEVWHLHMLHPQNYYPDCKGYFNGILTHKAGFGKKSEELPVLGEISETGNDIWEKEYGYRLEGTE
;
A
#
# COMPACT_ATOMS: atom_id res chain seq x y z
N MET A 1 -3.23 28.01 -11.50
CA MET A 1 -3.51 28.54 -10.15
C MET A 1 -3.77 27.34 -9.27
N GLU A 2 -2.87 27.13 -8.29
CA GLU A 2 -3.00 26.28 -7.09
C GLU A 2 -3.40 24.80 -7.25
N THR A 3 -2.40 23.95 -7.52
CA THR A 3 -2.36 22.54 -7.09
C THR A 3 -1.19 22.34 -6.11
N LYS A 4 -1.11 23.19 -5.09
CA LYS A 4 -0.32 22.94 -3.89
C LYS A 4 -1.30 22.76 -2.73
N SER A 5 -1.04 21.76 -1.89
CA SER A 5 -1.73 21.49 -0.61
C SER A 5 -3.10 20.78 -0.64
N VAL A 6 -3.15 19.55 -1.16
CA VAL A 6 -4.09 18.53 -0.59
C VAL A 6 -3.33 17.52 0.29
N LEU A 7 -2.02 17.36 0.06
CA LEU A 7 -1.19 16.37 0.75
C LEU A 7 -0.62 16.84 2.11
N GLU A 8 -0.77 18.11 2.48
CA GLU A 8 -0.05 18.68 3.63
C GLU A 8 -0.62 18.33 5.01
N ASN A 9 -1.79 17.67 5.11
CA ASN A 9 -2.42 17.33 6.41
C ASN A 9 -3.00 15.91 6.50
N VAL A 10 -2.51 14.96 5.69
CA VAL A 10 -2.98 13.57 5.80
C VAL A 10 -2.19 12.88 6.91
N GLU A 11 -2.75 12.80 8.12
CA GLU A 11 -2.17 11.95 9.18
C GLU A 11 -2.15 10.49 8.68
N LEU A 12 -0.95 9.94 8.57
CA LEU A 12 -0.67 8.59 8.09
C LEU A 12 -0.45 7.65 9.29
N PRO A 13 -0.76 6.35 9.15
CA PRO A 13 -0.46 5.38 10.19
C PRO A 13 1.03 5.39 10.54
N GLU A 14 1.31 5.40 11.84
CA GLU A 14 2.63 5.05 12.35
C GLU A 14 2.86 3.54 12.16
N ILE A 15 4.04 3.21 11.65
CA ILE A 15 4.51 1.85 11.48
C ILE A 15 5.75 1.73 12.36
N SER A 16 5.81 0.67 13.16
CA SER A 16 6.79 0.53 14.24
C SER A 16 8.22 0.24 13.78
N ILE A 17 8.39 -0.18 12.53
CA ILE A 17 9.69 -0.37 11.86
C ILE A 17 9.96 0.78 10.89
N ASP A 18 11.23 1.18 10.79
CA ASP A 18 11.69 2.04 9.70
C ASP A 18 11.64 1.26 8.38
N LEU A 19 10.52 1.38 7.68
CA LEU A 19 10.32 0.69 6.40
C LEU A 19 11.25 1.23 5.31
N VAL A 20 11.73 2.48 5.40
CA VAL A 20 12.64 3.02 4.39
C VAL A 20 13.99 2.33 4.54
N GLU A 21 14.54 2.30 5.75
CA GLU A 21 15.78 1.58 6.05
C GLU A 21 15.64 0.08 5.75
N ALA A 22 14.52 -0.54 6.14
CA ALA A 22 14.29 -1.95 5.86
C ALA A 22 14.25 -2.26 4.34
N CYS A 23 13.64 -1.38 3.54
CA CYS A 23 13.61 -1.52 2.08
C CYS A 23 15.03 -1.41 1.49
N GLU A 24 15.81 -0.42 1.92
CA GLU A 24 17.21 -0.23 1.49
C GLU A 24 18.08 -1.44 1.81
N LEU A 25 17.93 -2.02 3.02
CA LEU A 25 18.70 -3.18 3.45
C LEU A 25 18.28 -4.50 2.78
N TYR A 26 16.99 -4.67 2.47
CA TYR A 26 16.48 -5.92 1.90
C TYR A 26 16.99 -6.16 0.47
N GLY A 27 17.29 -5.10 -0.30
CA GLY A 27 18.06 -5.19 -1.56
C GLY A 27 17.53 -6.23 -2.56
N LYS A 28 16.21 -6.24 -2.81
CA LYS A 28 15.54 -7.16 -3.74
C LYS A 28 14.58 -6.41 -4.66
N TYR A 29 13.33 -6.25 -4.22
CA TYR A 29 12.32 -5.45 -4.93
C TYR A 29 12.68 -3.96 -5.04
N PHE A 30 13.63 -3.54 -4.21
CA PHE A 30 14.07 -2.17 -4.06
C PHE A 30 15.45 -1.91 -4.70
N ASP A 31 16.06 -2.92 -5.31
CA ASP A 31 17.37 -2.76 -5.98
C ASP A 31 17.28 -1.73 -7.11
N GLY A 32 18.26 -0.83 -7.14
CA GLY A 32 18.34 0.24 -8.14
C GLY A 32 17.39 1.41 -7.89
N ARG A 33 16.55 1.37 -6.86
CA ARG A 33 15.75 2.51 -6.43
C ARG A 33 16.59 3.45 -5.56
N ASN A 34 16.40 4.75 -5.74
CA ASN A 34 16.95 5.75 -4.83
C ASN A 34 16.05 5.92 -3.59
N LYS A 35 16.56 6.69 -2.62
CA LYS A 35 15.87 6.89 -1.35
C LYS A 35 14.52 7.58 -1.52
N GLU A 36 14.44 8.60 -2.38
CA GLU A 36 13.20 9.34 -2.63
C GLU A 36 12.10 8.44 -3.23
N GLU A 37 12.48 7.50 -4.09
CA GLU A 37 11.56 6.49 -4.64
C GLU A 37 11.04 5.55 -3.53
N ILE A 38 11.94 5.06 -2.66
CA ILE A 38 11.56 4.18 -1.54
C ILE A 38 10.65 4.93 -0.56
N GLU A 39 10.95 6.18 -0.23
CA GLU A 39 10.10 7.04 0.61
C GLU A 39 8.70 7.21 0.01
N GLY A 40 8.62 7.38 -1.32
CA GLY A 40 7.36 7.40 -2.07
C GLY A 40 6.57 6.10 -1.90
N MET A 41 7.20 4.95 -2.12
CA MET A 41 6.56 3.63 -1.97
C MET A 41 6.05 3.40 -0.54
N VAL A 42 6.85 3.74 0.47
CA VAL A 42 6.46 3.60 1.89
C VAL A 42 5.30 4.54 2.23
N LYS A 43 5.29 5.77 1.69
CA LYS A 43 4.18 6.70 1.86
C LYS A 43 2.89 6.15 1.24
N GLU A 44 2.96 5.61 0.02
CA GLU A 44 1.79 4.99 -0.64
C GLU A 44 1.28 3.77 0.13
N TYR A 45 2.16 2.94 0.67
CA TYR A 45 1.77 1.84 1.55
C TYR A 45 0.99 2.32 2.79
N LYS A 46 1.44 3.40 3.45
CA LYS A 46 0.73 4.00 4.58
C LYS A 46 -0.63 4.61 4.16
N MET A 47 -0.70 5.22 2.98
CA MET A 47 -1.95 5.72 2.40
C MET A 47 -2.92 4.58 2.07
N PHE A 48 -2.41 3.43 1.62
CA PHE A 48 -3.20 2.22 1.38
C PHE A 48 -3.85 1.68 2.67
N TRP A 49 -3.12 1.65 3.79
CA TRP A 49 -3.68 1.29 5.10
C TRP A 49 -4.83 2.21 5.51
N LYS A 50 -4.65 3.52 5.35
CA LYS A 50 -5.70 4.51 5.62
C LYS A 50 -6.93 4.29 4.75
N LEU A 51 -6.72 3.97 3.47
CA LEU A 51 -7.79 3.70 2.53
C LEU A 51 -8.61 2.47 2.94
N ILE A 52 -7.95 1.36 3.27
CA ILE A 52 -8.60 0.13 3.75
C ILE A 52 -9.39 0.39 5.03
N LYS A 53 -8.83 1.14 5.99
CA LYS A 53 -9.52 1.47 7.25
C LYS A 53 -10.75 2.34 7.01
N LYS A 54 -10.68 3.29 6.07
CA LYS A 54 -11.80 4.18 5.72
C LYS A 54 -12.94 3.42 5.01
N TYR A 55 -12.60 2.38 4.25
CA TYR A 55 -13.55 1.62 3.43
C TYR A 55 -13.51 0.10 3.72
N PRO A 56 -13.81 -0.34 4.96
CA PRO A 56 -13.57 -1.72 5.40
C PRO A 56 -14.45 -2.79 4.73
N LYS A 57 -15.51 -2.37 4.03
CA LYS A 57 -16.42 -3.28 3.30
C LYS A 57 -16.06 -3.44 1.82
N ARG A 58 -15.00 -2.78 1.35
CA ARG A 58 -14.61 -2.77 -0.05
C ARG A 58 -13.26 -3.48 -0.25
N PRO A 59 -13.11 -4.35 -1.26
CA PRO A 59 -11.82 -4.89 -1.62
C PRO A 59 -10.94 -3.83 -2.28
N PHE A 60 -9.64 -3.87 -1.98
CA PHE A 60 -8.62 -3.09 -2.67
C PHE A 60 -7.48 -4.02 -3.08
N SER A 61 -6.95 -3.83 -4.29
CA SER A 61 -5.69 -4.44 -4.71
C SER A 61 -4.57 -3.43 -4.53
N PRO A 62 -3.43 -3.79 -3.93
CA PRO A 62 -2.25 -2.93 -3.93
C PRO A 62 -1.67 -2.82 -5.36
N THR A 63 -0.92 -1.74 -5.63
CA THR A 63 0.03 -1.76 -6.75
C THR A 63 1.21 -2.66 -6.45
N LYS A 64 2.03 -2.99 -7.45
CA LYS A 64 3.28 -3.74 -7.23
C LYS A 64 4.16 -3.08 -6.16
N SER A 65 4.36 -1.75 -6.23
CA SER A 65 5.17 -1.02 -5.25
C SER A 65 4.60 -1.11 -3.83
N ILE A 66 3.28 -0.96 -3.68
CA ILE A 66 2.60 -1.09 -2.37
C ILE A 66 2.71 -2.53 -1.86
N ASP A 67 2.54 -3.52 -2.74
CA ASP A 67 2.60 -4.95 -2.42
C ASP A 67 3.99 -5.36 -1.94
N GLU A 68 5.04 -4.87 -2.60
CA GLU A 68 6.45 -5.13 -2.24
C GLU A 68 6.78 -4.59 -0.84
N VAL A 69 6.38 -3.35 -0.52
CA VAL A 69 6.54 -2.78 0.83
C VAL A 69 5.69 -3.55 1.85
N TRP A 70 4.48 -3.95 1.49
CA TRP A 70 3.61 -4.73 2.36
C TRP A 70 4.22 -6.10 2.68
N HIS A 71 4.75 -6.82 1.69
CA HIS A 71 5.43 -8.09 1.90
C HIS A 71 6.64 -7.92 2.81
N LEU A 72 7.44 -6.88 2.61
CA LEU A 72 8.55 -6.59 3.50
C LEU A 72 8.06 -6.39 4.93
N HIS A 73 7.03 -5.56 5.15
CA HIS A 73 6.47 -5.37 6.49
C HIS A 73 6.01 -6.70 7.11
N MET A 74 5.37 -7.59 6.35
CA MET A 74 4.97 -8.92 6.80
C MET A 74 6.15 -9.83 7.19
N LEU A 75 7.35 -9.62 6.64
CA LEU A 75 8.58 -10.33 7.04
C LEU A 75 9.11 -9.90 8.41
N HIS A 76 8.56 -8.83 8.99
CA HIS A 76 8.83 -8.37 10.36
C HIS A 76 7.61 -8.64 11.26
N PRO A 77 7.30 -9.91 11.61
CA PRO A 77 6.06 -10.25 12.30
C PRO A 77 5.92 -9.62 13.70
N GLN A 78 7.04 -9.32 14.37
CA GLN A 78 7.06 -8.62 15.67
C GLN A 78 6.62 -7.14 15.56
N ASN A 79 6.63 -6.58 14.35
CA ASN A 79 6.18 -5.22 14.05
C ASN A 79 4.80 -5.27 13.36
N TYR A 80 4.67 -6.11 12.34
CA TYR A 80 3.46 -6.22 11.52
C TYR A 80 2.21 -6.54 12.33
N TYR A 81 2.30 -7.51 13.25
CA TYR A 81 1.15 -7.91 14.04
C TYR A 81 0.69 -6.82 15.01
N PRO A 82 1.57 -6.23 15.86
CA PRO A 82 1.18 -5.09 16.71
C PRO A 82 0.66 -3.89 15.93
N ASP A 83 1.28 -3.52 14.81
CA ASP A 83 0.85 -2.39 13.98
C ASP A 83 -0.55 -2.63 13.41
N CYS A 84 -0.78 -3.83 12.87
CA CYS A 84 -2.12 -4.22 12.41
C CYS A 84 -3.13 -4.21 13.56
N LYS A 85 -2.76 -4.75 14.73
CA LYS A 85 -3.65 -4.83 15.89
C LYS A 85 -4.00 -3.45 16.42
N GLY A 86 -3.03 -2.54 16.47
CA GLY A 86 -3.24 -1.15 16.90
C GLY A 86 -4.09 -0.36 15.90
N TYR A 87 -3.85 -0.53 14.59
CA TYR A 87 -4.53 0.27 13.57
C TYR A 87 -5.89 -0.27 13.15
N PHE A 88 -6.03 -1.59 12.98
CA PHE A 88 -7.24 -2.25 12.48
C PHE A 88 -8.02 -3.06 13.53
N ASN A 89 -7.51 -3.19 14.76
CA ASN A 89 -8.02 -4.14 15.77
C ASN A 89 -8.03 -5.61 15.28
N GLY A 90 -7.17 -5.95 14.32
CA GLY A 90 -7.11 -7.25 13.67
C GLY A 90 -5.81 -7.41 12.89
N ILE A 91 -5.76 -8.38 11.97
CA ILE A 91 -4.66 -8.52 11.02
C ILE A 91 -5.17 -8.08 9.66
N LEU A 92 -4.42 -7.21 8.96
CA LEU A 92 -4.65 -6.99 7.55
C LEU A 92 -4.19 -8.24 6.79
N THR A 93 -5.12 -9.04 6.29
CA THR A 93 -4.80 -10.33 5.67
C THR A 93 -4.45 -10.17 4.19
N HIS A 94 -3.38 -10.84 3.76
CA HIS A 94 -2.98 -10.89 2.35
C HIS A 94 -3.51 -12.16 1.68
N LYS A 95 -4.25 -12.02 0.56
CA LYS A 95 -4.72 -13.16 -0.26
C LYS A 95 -3.72 -13.44 -1.39
N ALA A 96 -2.58 -14.03 -1.03
CA ALA A 96 -1.51 -14.30 -1.98
C ALA A 96 -1.98 -15.16 -3.16
N GLY A 97 -1.62 -14.76 -4.38
CA GLY A 97 -1.93 -15.51 -5.60
C GLY A 97 -3.33 -15.29 -6.17
N PHE A 98 -4.17 -14.45 -5.56
CA PHE A 98 -5.43 -14.03 -6.19
C PHE A 98 -5.15 -13.32 -7.51
N GLY A 99 -5.91 -13.67 -8.56
CA GLY A 99 -5.68 -13.16 -9.91
C GLY A 99 -4.74 -14.01 -10.76
N LYS A 100 -4.20 -15.12 -10.23
CA LYS A 100 -3.42 -16.08 -11.04
C LYS A 100 -4.30 -17.03 -11.87
N LYS A 101 -5.59 -17.15 -11.54
CA LYS A 101 -6.55 -17.95 -12.31
C LYS A 101 -7.25 -17.06 -13.34
N SER A 102 -7.52 -17.60 -14.52
CA SER A 102 -8.24 -16.92 -15.60
C SER A 102 -9.58 -16.36 -15.15
N GLU A 103 -10.29 -17.06 -14.27
CA GLU A 103 -11.59 -16.63 -13.74
C GLU A 103 -11.48 -15.47 -12.74
N GLU A 104 -10.31 -15.26 -12.13
CA GLU A 104 -10.08 -14.20 -11.14
C GLU A 104 -9.58 -12.89 -11.78
N LEU A 105 -8.99 -12.95 -12.99
CA LEU A 105 -8.44 -11.78 -13.68
C LEU A 105 -9.46 -10.66 -13.91
N PRO A 106 -10.70 -10.92 -14.40
CA PRO A 106 -11.69 -9.85 -14.56
C PRO A 106 -12.06 -9.20 -13.23
N VAL A 107 -12.17 -10.01 -12.16
CA VAL A 107 -12.52 -9.53 -10.81
C VAL A 107 -11.38 -8.68 -10.24
N LEU A 108 -10.12 -9.10 -10.42
CA LEU A 108 -8.96 -8.32 -10.02
C LEU A 108 -8.92 -6.98 -10.79
N GLY A 109 -9.18 -7.01 -12.11
CA GLY A 109 -9.24 -5.80 -12.92
C GLY A 109 -10.27 -4.78 -12.41
N GLU A 110 -11.48 -5.23 -12.06
CA GLU A 110 -12.52 -4.37 -11.49
C GLU A 110 -12.14 -3.83 -10.10
N ILE A 111 -11.53 -4.66 -9.24
CA ILE A 111 -11.05 -4.24 -7.92
C ILE A 111 -9.95 -3.19 -8.05
N SER A 112 -9.00 -3.39 -8.96
CA SER A 112 -7.90 -2.46 -9.21
C SER A 112 -8.40 -1.14 -9.77
N GLU A 113 -9.24 -1.16 -10.80
CA GLU A 113 -9.75 0.06 -11.44
C GLU A 113 -10.59 0.89 -10.46
N THR A 114 -11.58 0.26 -9.83
CA THR A 114 -12.46 1.00 -8.92
C THR A 114 -11.78 1.37 -7.60
N GLY A 115 -10.73 0.63 -7.20
CA GLY A 115 -9.84 1.01 -6.11
C GLY A 115 -9.02 2.26 -6.45
N ASN A 116 -8.53 2.37 -7.67
CA ASN A 116 -7.76 3.52 -8.15
C ASN A 116 -8.63 4.77 -8.33
N ASP A 117 -9.90 4.62 -8.73
CA ASP A 117 -10.88 5.72 -8.72
C ASP A 117 -11.09 6.32 -7.33
N ILE A 118 -11.14 5.46 -6.30
CA ILE A 118 -11.22 5.91 -4.92
C ILE A 118 -9.91 6.55 -4.49
N TRP A 119 -8.78 5.94 -4.84
CA TRP A 119 -7.46 6.48 -4.54
C TRP A 119 -7.31 7.91 -5.10
N GLU A 120 -7.65 8.12 -6.37
CA GLU A 120 -7.60 9.42 -7.03
C GLU A 120 -8.50 10.44 -6.34
N LYS A 121 -9.71 10.04 -5.95
CA LYS A 121 -10.61 10.90 -5.18
C LYS A 121 -10.05 11.29 -3.81
N GLU A 122 -9.36 10.39 -3.13
CA GLU A 122 -8.81 10.61 -1.79
C GLU A 122 -7.50 11.40 -1.81
N TYR A 123 -6.67 11.19 -2.83
CA TYR A 123 -5.27 11.62 -2.83
C TYR A 123 -4.88 12.49 -4.03
N GLY A 124 -5.75 12.67 -5.01
CA GLY A 124 -5.60 13.65 -6.10
C GLY A 124 -4.73 13.19 -7.26
N TYR A 125 -4.36 11.91 -7.32
CA TYR A 125 -3.61 11.31 -8.44
C TYR A 125 -3.98 9.84 -8.59
N ARG A 126 -3.82 9.26 -9.78
CA ARG A 126 -3.96 7.80 -9.98
C ARG A 126 -2.64 7.10 -9.72
N LEU A 127 -2.71 5.93 -9.12
CA LEU A 127 -1.58 5.02 -9.05
C LEU A 127 -1.27 4.46 -10.43
N GLU A 128 0.00 4.41 -10.82
CA GLU A 128 0.42 3.81 -12.09
C GLU A 128 0.27 2.27 -12.07
N GLY A 129 -0.10 1.73 -13.22
CA GLY A 129 -0.62 0.38 -13.41
C GLY A 129 0.33 -0.73 -12.98
N THR A 130 -0.25 -1.61 -12.17
CA THR A 130 0.14 -3.00 -11.92
C THR A 130 0.33 -3.79 -13.21
N GLU A 131 1.53 -4.31 -13.45
CA GLU A 131 1.74 -5.46 -14.34
C GLU A 131 1.26 -6.76 -13.70
#